data_AF-A0A286HHM6-F1
#
_entry.id   AF-A0A286HHM6-F1
#
_cell.length_a   1.000
_cell.length_b   1.000
_cell.length_c   1.000
_cell.angle_alpha   90.00
_cell.angle_beta   90.00
_cell.angle_gamma   90.00
#
_symmetry.space_group_name_H-M   'P 1'
#
loop_
_entity.id
_entity.type
_entity.pdbx_description
1 polymer ?
#
loop_
_entity_poly.entity_id
_entity_poly.type
_entity_poly.pdbx_seq_one_letter_code
_entity_poly.pdbx_strand_id
1 'polypeptide(L)'
;MITRFASPRFLALAGTVVLWASAFPAIRVGVDGLGLAALSFLRLAIAAVALVAVAPFARVRLPKRSDLPLIALCGLTGMTAYQILLNWGEIHVEAGTASLLIAAAPVFSILLGSAFLAEPLTRDIVIGSAIALVGTAVVTLADGVSGFTAASLVVLAAAVVQGIYHCATKPLLRRYTGLEVATYAMVAGTVFALPLTPAAVRAMPQAPADALLSAAFLGLLPSALGFVIWGYAVARLPLAVSTAALYLVPPVALAVSFVWLGEVPHLVELLGGGVVVAGVTLINRRRHRPVPPQSLRYDLAPQPASRRLDRR
;
A
#
# COMPACT_ATOMS: atom_id res chain seq x y z
N MET A 1 12.89 20.13 14.05
CA MET A 1 12.94 18.82 13.36
C MET A 1 11.81 17.88 13.81
N ILE A 2 11.47 17.85 15.11
CA ILE A 2 10.40 17.01 15.70
C ILE A 2 8.97 17.41 15.24
N THR A 3 8.68 18.69 15.03
CA THR A 3 7.34 19.19 14.65
C THR A 3 6.85 18.75 13.26
N ARG A 4 7.73 18.24 12.38
CA ARG A 4 7.33 17.73 11.05
C ARG A 4 6.81 16.30 11.08
N PHE A 5 7.37 15.43 11.94
CA PHE A 5 6.90 14.06 12.13
C PHE A 5 5.51 14.02 12.79
N ALA A 6 5.18 15.05 13.59
CA ALA A 6 3.85 15.23 14.17
C ALA A 6 2.80 15.76 13.17
N SER A 7 3.14 16.01 11.90
CA SER A 7 2.14 16.48 10.94
C SER A 7 1.16 15.33 10.58
N PRO A 8 -0.15 15.60 10.43
CA PRO A 8 -1.17 14.56 10.25
C PRO A 8 -0.89 13.56 9.12
N ARG A 9 -0.22 13.98 8.06
CA ARG A 9 0.17 13.13 6.92
C ARG A 9 1.27 12.12 7.23
N PHE A 10 2.25 12.49 8.06
CA PHE A 10 3.31 11.56 8.49
C PHE A 10 2.82 10.64 9.61
N LEU A 11 1.93 11.13 10.47
CA LEU A 11 1.19 10.28 11.41
C LEU A 11 0.32 9.26 10.68
N ALA A 12 -0.33 9.64 9.59
CA ALA A 12 -1.08 8.70 8.75
C ALA A 12 -0.17 7.63 8.13
N LEU A 13 1.00 7.99 7.60
CA LEU A 13 1.98 7.00 7.11
C LEU A 13 2.48 6.07 8.22
N ALA A 14 2.82 6.62 9.40
CA ALA A 14 3.23 5.81 10.55
C ALA A 14 2.11 4.84 10.98
N GLY A 15 0.87 5.32 11.03
CA GLY A 15 -0.30 4.48 11.29
C GLY A 15 -0.48 3.39 10.23
N THR A 16 -0.28 3.69 8.94
CA THR A 16 -0.33 2.67 7.88
C THR A 16 0.73 1.61 8.09
N VAL A 17 1.98 2.02 8.37
CA VAL A 17 3.09 1.09 8.61
C VAL A 17 2.79 0.18 9.78
N VAL A 18 2.30 0.71 10.91
CA VAL A 18 1.94 -0.10 12.09
C VAL A 18 0.80 -1.06 11.78
N LEU A 19 -0.26 -0.60 11.13
CA LEU A 19 -1.40 -1.47 10.77
C LEU A 19 -0.95 -2.58 9.83
N TRP A 20 -0.18 -2.27 8.78
CA TRP A 20 0.28 -3.27 7.82
C TRP A 20 1.33 -4.22 8.41
N ALA A 21 2.22 -3.73 9.28
CA ALA A 21 3.15 -4.56 10.03
C ALA A 21 2.43 -5.52 11.00
N SER A 22 1.33 -5.07 11.62
CA SER A 22 0.52 -5.94 12.49
C SER A 22 -0.24 -7.04 11.73
N ALA A 23 -0.33 -6.96 10.40
CA ALA A 23 -0.98 -7.98 9.60
C ALA A 23 -0.20 -9.30 9.60
N PHE A 24 1.13 -9.28 9.67
CA PHE A 24 1.96 -10.49 9.60
C PHE A 24 1.66 -11.51 10.72
N PRO A 25 1.72 -11.15 12.03
CA PRO A 25 1.36 -12.08 13.10
C PRO A 25 -0.11 -12.49 13.04
N ALA A 26 -1.02 -11.57 12.69
CA ALA A 26 -2.43 -11.91 12.52
C ALA A 26 -2.65 -12.95 11.39
N ILE A 27 -1.96 -12.80 10.26
CA ILE A 27 -2.04 -13.77 9.15
C ILE A 27 -1.64 -15.17 9.63
N ARG A 28 -0.56 -15.32 10.41
CA ARG A 28 -0.15 -16.62 10.96
C ARG A 28 -1.30 -17.28 11.75
N VAL A 29 -1.88 -16.55 12.71
CA VAL A 29 -3.03 -17.03 13.50
C VAL A 29 -4.24 -17.38 12.62
N GLY A 30 -4.53 -16.57 11.59
CA GLY A 30 -5.68 -16.76 10.72
C GLY A 30 -5.52 -17.95 9.77
N VAL A 31 -4.31 -18.17 9.24
CA VAL A 31 -4.05 -19.21 8.24
C VAL A 31 -4.16 -20.60 8.84
N ASP A 32 -3.72 -20.81 10.09
CA ASP A 32 -3.77 -22.12 10.74
C ASP A 32 -5.20 -22.68 10.84
N GLY A 33 -6.19 -21.81 11.02
CA GLY A 33 -7.60 -22.21 11.12
C GLY A 33 -8.42 -22.12 9.83
N LEU A 34 -8.09 -21.19 8.92
CA LEU A 34 -8.89 -20.91 7.72
C LEU A 34 -8.22 -21.37 6.42
N GLY A 35 -6.89 -21.46 6.40
CA GLY A 35 -6.10 -21.54 5.17
C GLY A 35 -6.05 -20.21 4.41
N LEU A 36 -5.04 -20.07 3.55
CA LEU A 36 -4.71 -18.82 2.86
C LEU A 36 -5.83 -18.28 1.98
N ALA A 37 -6.49 -19.15 1.20
CA ALA A 37 -7.52 -18.74 0.26
C ALA A 37 -8.76 -18.18 0.98
N ALA A 38 -9.20 -18.86 2.04
CA ALA A 38 -10.33 -18.42 2.86
C ALA A 38 -10.01 -17.11 3.59
N LEU A 39 -8.84 -17.03 4.24
CA LEU A 39 -8.42 -15.82 4.96
C LEU A 39 -8.32 -14.61 4.01
N SER A 40 -7.78 -14.79 2.82
CA SER A 40 -7.66 -13.73 1.80
C SER A 40 -9.01 -13.23 1.35
N PHE A 41 -9.95 -14.12 1.07
CA PHE A 41 -11.31 -13.72 0.71
C PHE A 41 -12.02 -13.02 1.87
N LEU A 42 -12.01 -13.63 3.06
CA LEU A 42 -12.71 -13.11 4.24
C LEU A 42 -12.22 -11.73 4.62
N ARG A 43 -10.91 -11.47 4.64
CA ARG A 43 -10.39 -10.14 4.98
C ARG A 43 -10.86 -9.06 3.99
N LEU A 44 -10.89 -9.37 2.69
CA LEU A 44 -11.32 -8.43 1.66
C LEU A 44 -12.83 -8.19 1.76
N ALA A 45 -13.61 -9.25 1.93
CA ALA A 45 -15.05 -9.18 2.11
C ALA A 45 -15.44 -8.38 3.36
N ILE A 46 -14.80 -8.64 4.51
CA ILE A 46 -15.03 -7.90 5.76
C ILE A 46 -14.69 -6.43 5.58
N ALA A 47 -13.55 -6.12 4.96
CA ALA A 47 -13.15 -4.74 4.69
C ALA A 47 -14.14 -4.02 3.76
N ALA A 48 -14.56 -4.68 2.68
CA ALA A 48 -15.53 -4.14 1.73
C ALA A 48 -16.89 -3.91 2.40
N VAL A 49 -17.39 -4.88 3.17
CA VAL A 49 -18.65 -4.74 3.92
C VAL A 49 -18.57 -3.59 4.92
N ALA A 50 -17.49 -3.49 5.70
CA ALA A 50 -17.32 -2.42 6.68
C ALA A 50 -17.27 -1.03 6.01
N LEU A 51 -16.52 -0.89 4.92
CA LEU A 51 -16.41 0.37 4.18
C LEU A 51 -17.72 0.75 3.46
N VAL A 52 -18.44 -0.22 2.92
CA VAL A 52 -19.77 -0.01 2.31
C VAL A 52 -20.81 0.32 3.38
N ALA A 53 -20.74 -0.27 4.57
CA ALA A 53 -21.64 0.07 5.67
C ALA A 53 -21.43 1.50 6.17
N VAL A 54 -20.18 2.00 6.18
CA VAL A 54 -19.85 3.39 6.55
C VAL A 54 -20.16 4.39 5.42
N ALA A 55 -20.17 3.95 4.17
CA ALA A 55 -20.29 4.81 2.99
C ALA A 55 -21.50 5.78 3.01
N PRO A 56 -22.72 5.36 3.39
CA PRO A 56 -23.87 6.27 3.48
C PRO A 56 -23.69 7.36 4.53
N PHE A 57 -23.15 7.01 5.70
CA PHE A 57 -22.94 7.94 6.82
C PHE A 57 -21.84 8.96 6.52
N ALA A 58 -20.80 8.52 5.81
CA ALA A 58 -19.69 9.37 5.38
C ALA A 58 -19.96 10.10 4.05
N ARG A 59 -21.16 9.95 3.46
CA ARG A 59 -21.55 10.54 2.17
C ARG A 59 -20.56 10.25 1.04
N VAL A 60 -20.04 9.01 1.00
CA VAL A 60 -19.20 8.50 -0.09
C VAL A 60 -19.95 8.64 -1.40
N ARG A 61 -19.35 9.34 -2.37
CA ARG A 61 -19.98 9.55 -3.68
C ARG A 61 -19.93 8.25 -4.49
N LEU A 62 -20.74 8.17 -5.53
CA LEU A 62 -20.55 7.11 -6.53
C LEU A 62 -19.41 7.50 -7.47
N PRO A 63 -18.56 6.54 -7.90
CA PRO A 63 -17.49 6.84 -8.84
C PRO A 63 -18.08 7.15 -10.22
N LYS A 64 -17.42 8.06 -10.95
CA LYS A 64 -17.73 8.29 -12.36
C LYS A 64 -17.44 7.02 -13.16
N ARG A 65 -18.29 6.72 -14.15
CA ARG A 65 -18.11 5.54 -15.03
C ARG A 65 -16.74 5.53 -15.73
N SER A 66 -16.21 6.71 -16.06
CA SER A 66 -14.87 6.87 -16.66
C SER A 66 -13.72 6.42 -15.75
N ASP A 67 -13.95 6.39 -14.42
CA ASP A 67 -12.93 6.02 -13.44
C ASP A 67 -13.00 4.52 -13.07
N LEU A 68 -14.04 3.80 -13.51
CA LEU A 68 -14.22 2.37 -13.22
C LEU A 68 -13.06 1.50 -13.69
N PRO A 69 -12.45 1.69 -14.89
CA PRO A 69 -11.30 0.89 -15.28
C PRO A 69 -10.10 1.09 -14.35
N LEU A 70 -9.88 2.32 -13.88
CA LEU A 70 -8.78 2.62 -12.96
C LEU A 70 -9.06 2.09 -11.54
N ILE A 71 -10.32 2.13 -11.10
CA ILE A 71 -10.77 1.49 -9.85
C ILE A 71 -10.58 -0.02 -9.93
N ALA A 72 -10.97 -0.64 -11.04
CA ALA A 72 -10.79 -2.08 -11.28
C ALA A 72 -9.30 -2.44 -11.27
N LEU A 73 -8.45 -1.63 -11.90
CA LEU A 73 -7.00 -1.80 -11.84
C LEU A 73 -6.49 -1.71 -10.40
N CYS A 74 -6.94 -0.73 -9.62
CA CYS A 74 -6.53 -0.59 -8.21
C CYS A 74 -7.02 -1.77 -7.35
N GLY A 75 -8.26 -2.23 -7.54
CA GLY A 75 -8.79 -3.39 -6.81
C GLY A 75 -8.05 -4.68 -7.18
N LEU A 76 -7.83 -4.92 -8.47
CA LEU A 76 -7.09 -6.09 -8.93
C LEU A 76 -5.65 -6.07 -8.42
N THR A 77 -4.92 -4.97 -8.62
CA THR A 77 -3.49 -4.90 -8.31
C THR A 77 -3.21 -4.68 -6.82
N GLY A 78 -3.97 -3.84 -6.14
CA GLY A 78 -3.73 -3.51 -4.73
C GLY A 78 -4.29 -4.52 -3.75
N MET A 79 -5.27 -5.32 -4.18
CA MET A 79 -5.99 -6.24 -3.30
C MET A 79 -5.80 -7.69 -3.74
N THR A 80 -6.41 -8.10 -4.84
CA THR A 80 -6.56 -9.52 -5.19
C THR A 80 -5.28 -10.14 -5.72
N ALA A 81 -4.71 -9.57 -6.78
CA ALA A 81 -3.54 -10.12 -7.45
C ALA A 81 -2.31 -10.04 -6.54
N TYR A 82 -2.08 -8.89 -5.88
CA TYR A 82 -1.02 -8.76 -4.88
C TYR A 82 -1.12 -9.86 -3.82
N GLN A 83 -2.31 -10.09 -3.28
CA GLN A 83 -2.49 -11.05 -2.21
C GLN A 83 -2.33 -12.50 -2.67
N ILE A 84 -2.89 -12.87 -3.84
CA ILE A 84 -2.73 -14.22 -4.38
C ILE A 84 -1.26 -14.51 -4.68
N LEU A 85 -0.56 -13.59 -5.35
CA LEU A 85 0.84 -13.75 -5.70
C LEU A 85 1.73 -13.83 -4.45
N LEU A 86 1.50 -12.97 -3.46
CA LEU A 86 2.26 -12.96 -2.22
C LEU A 86 2.04 -14.24 -1.42
N ASN A 87 0.79 -14.61 -1.13
CA ASN A 87 0.48 -15.81 -0.34
C ASN A 87 1.01 -17.09 -1.01
N TRP A 88 0.90 -17.18 -2.34
CA TRP A 88 1.47 -18.29 -3.08
C TRP A 88 3.00 -18.28 -3.00
N GLY A 89 3.64 -17.11 -3.05
CA GLY A 89 5.08 -16.98 -2.89
C GLY A 89 5.56 -17.38 -1.49
N GLU A 90 4.84 -16.99 -0.43
CA GLU A 90 5.19 -17.27 0.96
C GLU A 90 5.19 -18.77 1.30
N ILE A 91 4.44 -19.60 0.59
CA ILE A 91 4.46 -21.07 0.80
C ILE A 91 5.55 -21.79 -0.01
N HIS A 92 6.19 -21.11 -0.97
CA HIS A 92 7.22 -21.69 -1.85
C HIS A 92 8.61 -21.05 -1.68
N VAL A 93 8.69 -19.94 -0.94
CA VAL A 93 9.90 -19.16 -0.71
C VAL A 93 9.97 -18.85 0.78
N GLU A 94 11.16 -18.91 1.36
CA GLU A 94 11.37 -18.54 2.76
C GLU A 94 10.88 -17.11 3.03
N ALA A 95 10.31 -16.89 4.22
CA ALA A 95 9.69 -15.63 4.60
C ALA A 95 10.65 -14.43 4.49
N GLY A 96 11.94 -14.62 4.79
CA GLY A 96 12.98 -13.61 4.61
C GLY A 96 13.12 -13.17 3.15
N THR A 97 13.34 -14.13 2.24
CA THR A 97 13.43 -13.86 0.80
C THR A 97 12.14 -13.23 0.25
N ALA A 98 10.96 -13.70 0.69
CA ALA A 98 9.69 -13.12 0.25
C ALA A 98 9.52 -11.66 0.70
N SER A 99 9.83 -11.36 1.97
CA SER A 99 9.78 -10.01 2.53
C SER A 99 10.73 -9.04 1.81
N LEU A 100 11.96 -9.49 1.49
CA LEU A 100 12.92 -8.69 0.72
C LEU A 100 12.42 -8.34 -0.69
N LEU A 101 11.84 -9.32 -1.38
CA LEU A 101 11.32 -9.11 -2.73
C LEU A 101 10.15 -8.14 -2.73
N ILE A 102 9.28 -8.20 -1.71
CA ILE A 102 8.19 -7.22 -1.53
C ILE A 102 8.72 -5.84 -1.16
N ALA A 103 9.84 -5.75 -0.45
CA ALA A 103 10.50 -4.48 -0.18
C ALA A 103 11.00 -3.76 -1.46
N ALA A 104 11.03 -4.43 -2.62
CA ALA A 104 11.27 -3.78 -3.90
C ALA A 104 10.03 -3.01 -4.44
N ALA A 105 8.83 -3.21 -3.90
CA ALA A 105 7.61 -2.56 -4.37
C ALA A 105 7.67 -1.02 -4.39
N PRO A 106 8.25 -0.33 -3.38
CA PRO A 106 8.48 1.11 -3.44
C PRO A 106 9.35 1.54 -4.60
N VAL A 107 10.35 0.73 -5.02
CA VAL A 107 11.19 1.01 -6.19
C VAL A 107 10.33 1.06 -7.45
N PHE A 108 9.50 0.03 -7.69
CA PHE A 108 8.57 0.02 -8.83
C PHE A 108 7.58 1.18 -8.76
N SER A 109 7.07 1.48 -7.57
CA SER A 109 6.16 2.61 -7.35
C SER A 109 6.78 3.96 -7.74
N ILE A 110 8.04 4.17 -7.35
CA ILE A 110 8.80 5.39 -7.63
C ILE A 110 9.09 5.53 -9.13
N LEU A 111 9.50 4.43 -9.79
CA LEU A 111 9.74 4.41 -11.23
C LEU A 111 8.46 4.71 -12.03
N LEU A 112 7.36 4.05 -11.68
CA LEU A 112 6.05 4.29 -12.30
C LEU A 112 5.55 5.71 -12.01
N GLY A 113 5.76 6.23 -10.79
CA GLY A 113 5.44 7.61 -10.43
C GLY A 113 6.21 8.63 -11.27
N SER A 114 7.49 8.38 -11.53
CA SER A 114 8.29 9.22 -12.43
C SER A 114 7.77 9.18 -13.86
N ALA A 115 7.43 7.99 -14.36
CA ALA A 115 7.00 7.80 -15.75
C ALA A 115 5.59 8.34 -16.03
N PHE A 116 4.63 8.06 -15.13
CA PHE A 116 3.20 8.33 -15.37
C PHE A 116 2.65 9.54 -14.61
N LEU A 117 3.28 9.95 -13.50
CA LEU A 117 2.83 11.08 -12.68
C LEU A 117 3.73 12.32 -12.81
N ALA A 118 4.82 12.20 -13.58
CA ALA A 118 5.86 13.22 -13.72
C ALA A 118 6.45 13.69 -12.37
N GLU A 119 6.50 12.79 -11.39
CA GLU A 119 7.16 13.07 -10.11
C GLU A 119 8.70 12.94 -10.27
N PRO A 120 9.49 13.97 -9.92
CA PRO A 120 10.93 13.95 -10.19
C PRO A 120 11.69 12.94 -9.32
N LEU A 121 12.57 12.16 -9.94
CA LEU A 121 13.54 11.31 -9.25
C LEU A 121 14.72 12.15 -8.76
N THR A 122 14.69 12.52 -7.49
CA THR A 122 15.80 13.23 -6.86
C THR A 122 16.90 12.28 -6.41
N ARG A 123 18.13 12.78 -6.31
CA ARG A 123 19.27 12.01 -5.78
C ARG A 123 18.98 11.41 -4.40
N ASP A 124 18.28 12.14 -3.54
CA ASP A 124 17.91 11.67 -2.21
C ASP A 124 16.88 10.52 -2.25
N ILE A 125 15.94 10.53 -3.20
CA ILE A 125 14.99 9.43 -3.41
C ILE A 125 15.74 8.17 -3.84
N VAL A 126 16.66 8.29 -4.81
CA VAL A 126 17.41 7.15 -5.34
C VAL A 126 18.35 6.56 -4.28
N ILE A 127 19.21 7.40 -3.68
CA ILE A 127 20.18 6.95 -2.68
C ILE A 127 19.45 6.45 -1.43
N GLY A 128 18.44 7.18 -0.95
CA GLY A 128 17.68 6.77 0.23
C GLY A 128 16.91 5.48 0.02
N SER A 129 16.36 5.23 -1.18
CA SER A 129 15.70 3.96 -1.50
C SER A 129 16.70 2.81 -1.55
N ALA A 130 17.89 3.02 -2.13
CA ALA A 130 18.94 2.02 -2.14
C ALA A 130 19.39 1.67 -0.71
N ILE A 131 19.62 2.67 0.15
CA ILE A 131 19.96 2.45 1.57
C ILE A 131 18.83 1.71 2.29
N ALA A 132 17.58 2.13 2.11
CA ALA A 132 16.44 1.50 2.77
C ALA A 132 16.25 0.05 2.33
N LEU A 133 16.40 -0.24 1.04
CA LEU A 133 16.32 -1.60 0.49
C LEU A 133 17.45 -2.49 1.02
N VAL A 134 18.69 -1.97 1.12
CA VAL A 134 19.81 -2.70 1.74
C VAL A 134 19.53 -2.96 3.21
N GLY A 135 19.01 -1.98 3.95
CA GLY A 135 18.60 -2.17 5.33
C GLY A 135 17.54 -3.26 5.48
N THR A 136 16.53 -3.25 4.63
CA THR A 136 15.51 -4.29 4.60
C THR A 136 16.11 -5.65 4.28
N ALA A 137 17.04 -5.74 3.32
CA ALA A 137 17.77 -6.98 3.03
C ALA A 137 18.50 -7.51 4.27
N VAL A 138 19.17 -6.65 5.04
CA VAL A 138 19.84 -7.06 6.28
C VAL A 138 18.85 -7.58 7.31
N VAL A 139 17.68 -6.94 7.44
CA VAL A 139 16.60 -7.42 8.33
C VAL A 139 16.12 -8.80 7.91
N THR A 140 15.90 -9.01 6.61
CA THR A 140 15.21 -10.20 6.11
C THR A 140 16.12 -11.39 5.85
N LEU A 141 17.42 -11.16 5.62
CA LEU A 141 18.39 -12.23 5.29
C LEU A 141 19.18 -12.70 6.51
N ALA A 142 18.84 -12.23 7.72
CA ALA A 142 19.49 -12.63 8.96
C ALA A 142 19.40 -14.15 9.21
N ASP A 143 18.31 -14.78 8.77
CA ASP A 143 18.06 -16.23 8.90
C ASP A 143 18.61 -17.07 7.74
N GLY A 144 19.28 -16.44 6.77
CA GLY A 144 19.82 -17.08 5.58
C GLY A 144 19.02 -16.82 4.30
N VAL A 145 19.62 -17.19 3.15
CA VAL A 145 19.01 -17.04 1.83
C VAL A 145 19.02 -18.41 1.17
N SER A 146 17.86 -19.03 1.00
CA SER A 146 17.70 -20.03 -0.05
C SER A 146 17.81 -19.36 -1.42
N GLY A 147 18.50 -20.00 -2.37
CA GLY A 147 18.79 -19.44 -3.69
C GLY A 147 17.54 -18.94 -4.44
N PHE A 148 17.73 -18.02 -5.37
CA PHE A 148 16.62 -17.45 -6.16
C PHE A 148 15.92 -18.53 -6.99
N THR A 149 14.60 -18.69 -6.81
CA THR A 149 13.80 -19.72 -7.48
C THR A 149 12.78 -19.10 -8.44
N ALA A 150 12.10 -19.94 -9.23
CA ALA A 150 10.94 -19.51 -10.02
C ALA A 150 9.83 -18.92 -9.13
N ALA A 151 9.70 -19.37 -7.88
CA ALA A 151 8.73 -18.81 -6.95
C ALA A 151 9.13 -17.41 -6.45
N SER A 152 10.43 -17.11 -6.38
CA SER A 152 10.93 -15.75 -6.13
C SER A 152 10.45 -14.76 -7.20
N LEU A 153 10.33 -15.19 -8.46
CA LEU A 153 9.77 -14.34 -9.53
C LEU A 153 8.29 -14.01 -9.30
N VAL A 154 7.53 -14.92 -8.67
CA VAL A 154 6.11 -14.68 -8.34
C VAL A 154 5.98 -13.64 -7.23
N VAL A 155 6.84 -13.70 -6.21
CA VAL A 155 6.88 -12.66 -5.17
C VAL A 155 7.30 -11.31 -5.76
N LEU A 156 8.30 -11.31 -6.66
CA LEU A 156 8.71 -10.08 -7.34
C LEU A 156 7.57 -9.52 -8.21
N ALA A 157 6.78 -10.37 -8.86
CA ALA A 157 5.58 -9.96 -9.57
C ALA A 157 4.55 -9.32 -8.63
N ALA A 158 4.39 -9.85 -7.41
CA ALA A 158 3.55 -9.21 -6.39
C ALA A 158 4.04 -7.78 -6.06
N ALA A 159 5.36 -7.59 -5.94
CA ALA A 159 5.95 -6.26 -5.70
C ALA A 159 5.71 -5.29 -6.87
N VAL A 160 5.82 -5.77 -8.11
CA VAL A 160 5.51 -4.98 -9.33
C VAL A 160 4.04 -4.57 -9.34
N VAL A 161 3.14 -5.53 -9.12
CA VAL A 161 1.69 -5.32 -9.08
C VAL A 161 1.32 -4.32 -7.98
N GLN A 162 1.95 -4.41 -6.80
CA GLN A 162 1.77 -3.43 -5.74
C GLN A 162 2.25 -2.03 -6.15
N GLY A 163 3.37 -1.94 -6.88
CA GLY A 163 3.85 -0.69 -7.47
C GLY A 163 2.86 -0.06 -8.45
N ILE A 164 2.20 -0.88 -9.28
CA ILE A 164 1.12 -0.44 -10.18
C ILE A 164 -0.03 0.15 -9.37
N TYR A 165 -0.48 -0.53 -8.31
CA TYR A 165 -1.53 -0.03 -7.42
C TYR A 165 -1.19 1.35 -6.83
N HIS A 166 0.01 1.51 -6.28
CA HIS A 166 0.46 2.77 -5.68
C HIS A 166 0.40 3.92 -6.70
N CYS A 167 0.87 3.67 -7.93
CA CYS A 167 0.83 4.67 -9.00
C CYS A 167 -0.60 4.94 -9.50
N ALA A 168 -1.39 3.89 -9.74
CA ALA A 168 -2.76 3.98 -10.25
C ALA A 168 -3.74 4.67 -9.28
N THR A 169 -3.46 4.59 -7.98
CA THR A 169 -4.27 5.21 -6.93
C THR A 169 -4.18 6.74 -6.93
N LYS A 170 -3.04 7.30 -7.37
CA LYS A 170 -2.78 8.75 -7.33
C LYS A 170 -3.78 9.60 -8.12
N PRO A 171 -4.09 9.29 -9.40
CA PRO A 171 -5.12 10.02 -10.15
C PRO A 171 -6.50 9.97 -9.51
N LEU A 172 -6.88 8.84 -8.89
CA LEU A 172 -8.14 8.72 -8.16
C LEU A 172 -8.17 9.64 -6.93
N LEU A 173 -7.09 9.66 -6.14
CA LEU A 173 -6.97 10.51 -4.95
C LEU A 173 -6.92 12.02 -5.25
N ARG A 174 -6.76 12.43 -6.52
CA ARG A 174 -6.94 13.84 -6.94
C ARG A 174 -8.41 14.22 -7.07
N ARG A 175 -9.33 13.24 -7.19
CA ARG A 175 -10.77 13.43 -7.43
C ARG A 175 -11.63 12.96 -6.25
N TYR A 176 -11.15 11.95 -5.52
CA TYR A 176 -11.83 11.25 -4.46
C TYR A 176 -11.01 11.29 -3.16
N THR A 177 -11.70 11.16 -2.03
CA THR A 177 -11.08 11.05 -0.72
C THR A 177 -10.43 9.67 -0.52
N GLY A 178 -9.56 9.55 0.48
CA GLY A 178 -8.97 8.25 0.85
C GLY A 178 -10.02 7.20 1.20
N LEU A 179 -11.11 7.61 1.87
CA LEU A 179 -12.24 6.73 2.17
C LEU A 179 -12.91 6.22 0.89
N GLU A 180 -13.26 7.13 -0.02
CA GLU A 180 -13.90 6.77 -1.29
C GLU A 180 -13.04 5.80 -2.11
N VAL A 181 -11.75 6.09 -2.29
CA VAL A 181 -10.84 5.23 -3.07
C VAL A 181 -10.66 3.87 -2.39
N ALA A 182 -10.52 3.83 -1.06
CA ALA A 182 -10.43 2.58 -0.31
C ALA A 182 -11.71 1.74 -0.48
N THR A 183 -12.89 2.36 -0.35
CA THR A 183 -14.18 1.67 -0.57
C THR A 183 -14.25 1.07 -1.97
N TYR A 184 -13.96 1.85 -3.01
CA TYR A 184 -14.06 1.37 -4.38
C TYR A 184 -13.06 0.24 -4.68
N ALA A 185 -11.80 0.41 -4.27
CA ALA A 185 -10.75 -0.57 -4.53
C ALA A 185 -11.00 -1.86 -3.75
N MET A 186 -11.50 -1.78 -2.51
CA MET A 186 -11.79 -2.96 -1.70
C MET A 186 -13.00 -3.73 -2.23
N VAL A 187 -14.05 -3.03 -2.67
CA VAL A 187 -15.19 -3.66 -3.36
C VAL A 187 -14.74 -4.33 -4.66
N ALA A 188 -14.00 -3.62 -5.52
CA ALA A 188 -13.48 -4.18 -6.77
C ALA A 188 -12.56 -5.38 -6.52
N GLY A 189 -11.66 -5.30 -5.54
CA GLY A 189 -10.79 -6.40 -5.14
C GLY A 189 -11.57 -7.61 -4.61
N THR A 190 -12.61 -7.39 -3.81
CA THR A 190 -13.48 -8.46 -3.33
C THR A 190 -14.21 -9.15 -4.49
N VAL A 191 -14.67 -8.38 -5.48
CA VAL A 191 -15.29 -8.94 -6.70
C VAL A 191 -14.30 -9.83 -7.47
N PHE A 192 -13.06 -9.38 -7.65
CA PHE A 192 -12.03 -10.22 -8.28
C PHE A 192 -11.63 -11.44 -7.42
N ALA A 193 -11.82 -11.37 -6.10
CA ALA A 193 -11.56 -12.47 -5.17
C ALA A 193 -12.71 -13.48 -5.05
N LEU A 194 -13.86 -13.26 -5.70
CA LEU A 194 -15.02 -14.17 -5.64
C LEU A 194 -14.71 -15.64 -5.95
N PRO A 195 -13.78 -16.00 -6.86
CA PRO A 195 -13.40 -17.40 -7.06
C PRO A 195 -12.87 -18.12 -5.81
N LEU A 196 -12.42 -17.38 -4.78
CA LEU A 196 -11.95 -17.91 -3.50
C LEU A 196 -13.09 -18.17 -2.49
N THR A 197 -14.31 -17.74 -2.79
CA THR A 197 -15.49 -17.92 -1.90
C THR A 197 -15.71 -19.38 -1.47
N PRO A 198 -15.57 -20.40 -2.34
CA PRO A 198 -15.76 -21.79 -1.92
C PRO A 198 -14.79 -22.24 -0.82
N ALA A 199 -13.57 -21.70 -0.79
CA ALA A 199 -12.62 -21.99 0.29
C ALA A 199 -13.11 -21.39 1.62
N ALA A 200 -13.59 -20.14 1.59
CA ALA A 200 -14.14 -19.48 2.77
C ALA A 200 -15.38 -20.19 3.32
N VAL A 201 -16.32 -20.58 2.45
CA VAL A 201 -17.56 -21.27 2.85
C VAL A 201 -17.27 -22.62 3.51
N ARG A 202 -16.23 -23.34 3.04
CA ARG A 202 -15.83 -24.63 3.65
C ARG A 202 -15.09 -24.45 4.98
N ALA A 203 -14.20 -23.48 5.07
CA ALA A 203 -13.34 -23.30 6.24
C ALA A 203 -14.05 -22.61 7.41
N MET A 204 -14.87 -21.59 7.13
CA MET A 204 -15.46 -20.73 8.17
C MET A 204 -16.27 -21.47 9.26
N PRO A 205 -17.10 -22.50 8.94
CA PRO A 205 -17.87 -23.21 9.96
C PRO A 205 -17.03 -24.06 10.94
N GLN A 206 -15.83 -24.45 10.51
CA GLN A 206 -14.92 -25.29 11.30
C GLN A 206 -13.76 -24.48 11.91
N ALA A 207 -13.64 -23.21 11.53
CA ALA A 207 -12.54 -22.36 11.95
C ALA A 207 -12.65 -22.04 13.46
N PRO A 208 -11.54 -22.14 14.21
CA PRO A 208 -11.50 -21.72 15.59
C PRO A 208 -11.72 -20.21 15.73
N ALA A 209 -12.14 -19.78 16.93
CA ALA A 209 -12.55 -18.39 17.16
C ALA A 209 -11.41 -17.38 16.97
N ASP A 210 -10.18 -17.77 17.29
CA ASP A 210 -8.96 -16.97 17.06
C ASP A 210 -8.70 -16.72 15.57
N ALA A 211 -8.89 -17.71 14.70
CA ALA A 211 -8.76 -17.55 13.25
C ALA A 211 -9.82 -16.60 12.68
N LEU A 212 -11.07 -16.68 13.17
CA LEU A 212 -12.15 -15.78 12.79
C LEU A 212 -11.90 -14.34 13.29
N LEU A 213 -11.43 -14.20 14.54
CA LEU A 213 -11.02 -12.91 15.10
C LEU A 213 -9.86 -12.30 14.33
N SER A 214 -8.90 -13.12 13.89
CA SER A 214 -7.81 -12.68 13.02
C SER A 214 -8.32 -12.19 11.67
N ALA A 215 -9.24 -12.93 11.01
CA ALA A 215 -9.85 -12.48 9.77
C ALA A 215 -10.59 -11.14 9.92
N ALA A 216 -11.32 -10.96 11.03
CA ALA A 216 -11.99 -9.71 11.36
C ALA A 216 -11.00 -8.57 11.61
N PHE A 217 -9.96 -8.81 12.41
CA PHE A 217 -8.86 -7.86 12.65
C PHE A 217 -8.24 -7.42 11.32
N LEU A 218 -7.84 -8.37 10.47
CA LEU A 218 -7.21 -8.12 9.17
C LEU A 218 -8.11 -7.34 8.21
N GLY A 219 -9.41 -7.65 8.21
CA GLY A 219 -10.39 -6.94 7.39
C GLY A 219 -10.63 -5.50 7.87
N LEU A 220 -10.84 -5.30 9.16
CA LEU A 220 -11.22 -3.99 9.70
C LEU A 220 -10.04 -3.03 9.83
N LEU A 221 -8.88 -3.53 10.28
CA LEU A 221 -7.75 -2.69 10.63
C LEU A 221 -6.77 -2.49 9.47
N PRO A 222 -5.91 -3.44 9.06
CA PRO A 222 -4.99 -3.19 7.96
C PRO A 222 -5.67 -3.02 6.60
N SER A 223 -6.81 -3.68 6.37
CA SER A 223 -7.49 -3.64 5.06
C SER A 223 -8.47 -2.46 4.93
N ALA A 224 -9.42 -2.27 5.85
CA ALA A 224 -10.31 -1.11 5.78
C ALA A 224 -9.62 0.17 6.26
N LEU A 225 -9.33 0.29 7.56
CA LEU A 225 -8.76 1.50 8.13
C LEU A 225 -7.40 1.85 7.50
N GLY A 226 -6.52 0.86 7.33
CA GLY A 226 -5.17 1.00 6.79
C GLY A 226 -5.16 1.61 5.40
N PHE A 227 -6.05 1.16 4.50
CA PHE A 227 -6.14 1.72 3.16
C PHE A 227 -6.81 3.10 3.13
N VAL A 228 -7.73 3.40 4.05
CA VAL A 228 -8.31 4.75 4.21
C VAL A 228 -7.22 5.75 4.61
N ILE A 229 -6.41 5.42 5.63
CA ILE A 229 -5.33 6.30 6.11
C ILE A 229 -4.18 6.39 5.10
N TRP A 230 -3.88 5.30 4.39
CA TRP A 230 -2.94 5.29 3.27
C TRP A 230 -3.41 6.25 2.17
N GLY A 231 -4.67 6.14 1.76
CA GLY A 231 -5.27 7.05 0.79
C GLY A 231 -5.22 8.52 1.25
N TYR A 232 -5.46 8.79 2.53
CA TYR A 232 -5.28 10.12 3.10
C TYR A 232 -3.85 10.66 2.95
N ALA A 233 -2.84 9.83 3.26
CA ALA A 233 -1.44 10.21 3.19
C ALA A 233 -0.98 10.43 1.74
N VAL A 234 -1.25 9.46 0.86
CA VAL A 234 -0.87 9.48 -0.55
C VAL A 234 -1.54 10.62 -1.32
N ALA A 235 -2.74 11.04 -0.92
CA ALA A 235 -3.37 12.23 -1.51
C ALA A 235 -2.57 13.52 -1.25
N ARG A 236 -1.75 13.55 -0.17
CA ARG A 236 -1.10 14.76 0.36
C ARG A 236 0.42 14.74 0.31
N LEU A 237 1.01 13.62 -0.04
CA LEU A 237 2.46 13.42 -0.12
C LEU A 237 2.83 12.89 -1.51
N PRO A 238 4.00 13.23 -2.05
CA PRO A 238 4.52 12.59 -3.25
C PRO A 238 4.51 11.06 -3.12
N LEU A 239 4.32 10.36 -4.24
CA LEU A 239 4.28 8.91 -4.26
C LEU A 239 5.57 8.33 -3.67
N ALA A 240 6.71 8.87 -4.09
CA ALA A 240 8.02 8.43 -3.61
C ALA A 240 8.20 8.55 -2.08
N VAL A 241 7.65 9.61 -1.48
CA VAL A 241 7.68 9.81 -0.03
C VAL A 241 6.76 8.82 0.68
N SER A 242 5.58 8.59 0.11
CA SER A 242 4.57 7.72 0.72
C SER A 242 5.04 6.26 0.71
N THR A 243 5.54 5.78 -0.42
CA THR A 243 6.00 4.39 -0.57
C THR A 243 7.34 4.15 0.13
N ALA A 244 8.18 5.17 0.29
CA ALA A 244 9.39 5.06 1.11
C ALA A 244 9.08 4.71 2.57
N ALA A 245 7.96 5.17 3.14
CA ALA A 245 7.58 4.79 4.49
C ALA A 245 7.33 3.28 4.62
N LEU A 246 6.98 2.58 3.53
CA LEU A 246 6.74 1.15 3.54
C LEU A 246 8.01 0.32 3.76
N TYR A 247 9.20 0.87 3.53
CA TYR A 247 10.44 0.21 3.93
C TYR A 247 10.53 -0.01 5.45
N LEU A 248 9.79 0.76 6.25
CA LEU A 248 9.71 0.58 7.70
C LEU A 248 8.83 -0.60 8.12
N VAL A 249 8.07 -1.21 7.21
CA VAL A 249 7.16 -2.31 7.57
C VAL A 249 7.91 -3.51 8.17
N PRO A 250 9.00 -4.03 7.57
CA PRO A 250 9.74 -5.16 8.15
C PRO A 250 10.29 -4.92 9.57
N PRO A 251 11.04 -3.84 9.88
CA PRO A 251 11.51 -3.61 11.25
C PRO A 251 10.37 -3.34 12.24
N VAL A 252 9.26 -2.73 11.80
CA VAL A 252 8.08 -2.56 12.66
C VAL A 252 7.37 -3.90 12.88
N ALA A 253 7.32 -4.78 11.89
CA ALA A 253 6.75 -6.12 12.03
C ALA A 253 7.54 -6.95 13.04
N LEU A 254 8.87 -6.88 13.03
CA LEU A 254 9.71 -7.50 14.07
C LEU A 254 9.39 -6.97 15.46
N ALA A 255 9.24 -5.65 15.62
CA ALA A 255 8.88 -5.07 16.91
C ALA A 255 7.48 -5.53 17.37
N VAL A 256 6.52 -5.62 16.44
CA VAL A 256 5.17 -6.12 16.74
C VAL A 256 5.20 -7.61 17.10
N SER A 257 5.96 -8.44 16.37
CA SER A 257 6.13 -9.87 16.68
C SER A 257 6.82 -10.09 18.04
N PHE A 258 7.82 -9.28 18.39
CA PHE A 258 8.42 -9.34 19.72
C PHE A 258 7.41 -9.07 20.83
N VAL A 259 6.56 -8.04 20.67
CA VAL A 259 5.55 -7.69 21.67
C VAL A 259 4.38 -8.68 21.71
N TRP A 260 3.93 -9.17 20.56
CA TRP A 260 2.73 -10.00 20.45
C TRP A 260 3.04 -11.49 20.62
N LEU A 261 4.11 -11.98 20.00
CA LEU A 261 4.49 -13.40 19.97
C LEU A 261 5.68 -13.73 20.88
N GLY A 262 6.39 -12.73 21.41
CA GLY A 262 7.59 -12.95 22.23
C GLY A 262 8.84 -13.31 21.42
N GLU A 263 8.82 -13.13 20.09
CA GLU A 263 9.96 -13.41 19.20
C GLU A 263 11.09 -12.40 19.43
N VAL A 264 12.21 -12.84 20.00
CA VAL A 264 13.35 -11.95 20.29
C VAL A 264 14.14 -11.67 19.01
N PRO A 265 14.23 -10.40 18.55
CA PRO A 265 14.96 -10.09 17.33
C PRO A 265 16.47 -10.24 17.52
N HIS A 266 17.14 -10.76 16.49
CA HIS A 266 18.58 -10.86 16.44
C HIS A 266 19.24 -9.50 16.22
N LEU A 267 20.49 -9.36 16.67
CA LEU A 267 21.24 -8.09 16.55
C LEU A 267 21.34 -7.60 15.09
N VAL A 268 21.48 -8.53 14.13
CA VAL A 268 21.54 -8.22 12.70
C VAL A 268 20.25 -7.54 12.23
N GLU A 269 19.09 -8.02 12.70
CA GLU A 269 17.80 -7.44 12.36
C GLU A 269 17.64 -6.03 12.93
N LEU A 270 18.12 -5.78 14.16
CA LEU A 270 18.14 -4.45 14.76
C LEU A 270 19.02 -3.47 13.98
N LEU A 271 20.20 -3.92 13.55
CA LEU A 271 21.11 -3.11 12.72
C LEU A 271 20.49 -2.81 11.36
N GLY A 272 19.88 -3.82 10.71
CA GLY A 272 19.14 -3.64 9.47
C GLY A 272 18.02 -2.62 9.61
N GLY A 273 17.25 -2.68 10.70
CA GLY A 273 16.21 -1.69 11.03
C GLY A 273 16.74 -0.27 11.15
N GLY A 274 17.93 -0.09 11.76
CA GLY A 274 18.61 1.20 11.81
C GLY A 274 18.98 1.75 10.42
N VAL A 275 19.47 0.88 9.53
CA VAL A 275 19.79 1.25 8.14
C VAL A 275 18.54 1.66 7.36
N VAL A 276 17.43 0.93 7.53
CA VAL A 276 16.13 1.30 6.95
C VAL A 276 15.73 2.72 7.37
N VAL A 277 15.76 3.01 8.68
CA VAL A 277 15.39 4.33 9.22
C VAL A 277 16.27 5.43 8.63
N ALA A 278 17.58 5.18 8.48
CA ALA A 278 18.49 6.15 7.86
C ALA A 278 18.12 6.45 6.40
N GLY A 279 17.83 5.41 5.60
CA GLY A 279 17.41 5.54 4.21
C GLY A 279 16.09 6.31 4.06
N VAL A 280 15.06 5.94 4.84
CA VAL A 280 13.76 6.63 4.84
C VAL A 280 13.89 8.07 5.32
N THR A 281 14.74 8.33 6.31
CA THR A 281 15.01 9.70 6.76
C THR A 281 15.66 10.52 5.66
N LEU A 282 16.61 9.95 4.91
CA LEU A 282 17.26 10.64 3.79
C LEU A 282 16.26 11.07 2.71
N ILE A 283 15.34 10.19 2.32
CA ILE A 283 14.27 10.50 1.35
C ILE A 283 13.43 11.70 1.84
N ASN A 284 13.20 11.78 3.14
CA ASN A 284 12.38 12.82 3.76
C ASN A 284 13.13 14.11 4.14
N ARG A 285 14.45 14.21 3.93
CA ARG A 285 15.28 15.35 4.38
C ARG A 285 15.13 16.62 3.52
N ARG A 286 14.82 16.54 2.23
CA ARG A 286 14.81 17.72 1.34
C ARG A 286 13.44 18.38 1.15
N ARG A 287 13.49 19.72 1.01
CA ARG A 287 12.36 20.60 0.68
C ARG A 287 11.79 20.16 -0.67
N HIS A 288 10.61 19.56 -0.69
CA HIS A 288 9.77 19.64 -1.88
C HIS A 288 9.52 21.12 -2.14
N ARG A 289 10.22 21.71 -3.11
CA ARG A 289 9.69 22.88 -3.79
C ARG A 289 8.36 22.42 -4.35
N PRO A 290 7.23 23.05 -3.98
CA PRO A 290 5.97 22.78 -4.63
C PRO A 290 6.22 22.88 -6.13
N VAL A 291 5.87 21.85 -6.90
CA VAL A 291 5.67 22.04 -8.33
C VAL A 291 4.59 23.14 -8.41
N PRO A 292 4.86 24.28 -9.06
CA PRO A 292 3.85 25.32 -9.19
C PRO A 292 2.56 24.68 -9.72
N PRO A 293 1.38 25.05 -9.19
CA PRO A 293 0.14 24.65 -9.82
C PRO A 293 0.28 24.99 -11.32
N GLN A 294 0.00 24.03 -12.19
CA GLN A 294 -0.27 24.33 -13.60
C GLN A 294 -1.58 25.14 -13.65
N SER A 295 -1.56 26.38 -13.17
CA SER A 295 -2.63 27.33 -13.36
C SER A 295 -2.59 27.72 -14.83
N LEU A 296 -3.61 27.26 -15.57
CA LEU A 296 -4.27 28.03 -16.61
C LEU A 296 -3.34 28.57 -17.72
N ARG A 297 -2.88 27.70 -18.62
CA ARG A 297 -2.54 28.10 -19.99
C ARG A 297 -3.79 28.11 -20.90
N TYR A 298 -4.90 28.66 -20.39
CA TYR A 298 -6.13 28.84 -21.18
C TYR A 298 -6.52 30.31 -21.40
N ASP A 299 -5.81 31.27 -20.83
CA ASP A 299 -5.97 32.68 -21.16
C ASP A 299 -4.72 33.17 -21.88
N LEU A 300 -4.83 33.25 -23.22
CA LEU A 300 -4.30 34.29 -24.11
C LEU A 300 -4.54 33.82 -25.57
N ALA A 301 -5.79 33.50 -25.90
CA ALA A 301 -6.25 33.68 -27.27
C ALA A 301 -6.65 35.17 -27.40
N PRO A 302 -6.20 35.91 -28.41
CA PRO A 302 -6.70 37.27 -28.63
C PRO A 302 -8.22 37.20 -28.86
N GLN A 303 -9.00 37.89 -28.03
CA GLN A 303 -10.41 38.12 -28.33
C GLN A 303 -10.49 38.89 -29.66
N PRO A 304 -11.27 38.45 -30.66
CA PRO A 304 -11.49 39.27 -31.84
C PRO A 304 -12.24 40.52 -31.42
N ALA A 305 -11.63 41.67 -31.74
CA ALA A 305 -12.17 43.00 -31.46
C ALA A 305 -13.63 43.11 -31.90
N SER A 306 -14.50 43.48 -30.97
CA SER A 306 -15.87 43.91 -31.22
C SER A 306 -15.86 44.99 -32.32
N ARG A 307 -16.37 44.66 -33.51
CA ARG A 307 -16.72 45.65 -34.52
C ARG A 307 -17.82 46.54 -33.93
N ARG A 308 -17.43 47.78 -33.61
CA ARG A 308 -18.35 48.91 -33.54
C ARG A 308 -19.04 49.01 -34.90
N LEU A 309 -20.32 48.64 -34.95
CA LEU A 309 -21.22 49.11 -35.99
C LEU A 309 -21.94 50.30 -35.39
N ASP A 310 -21.35 51.46 -35.63
CA ASP A 310 -22.01 52.75 -35.55
C ASP A 310 -22.09 53.28 -36.99
N ARG A 311 -23.22 53.90 -37.36
CA ARG A 311 -23.64 54.45 -38.67
C ARG A 311 -24.58 53.57 -39.50
N ARG A 312 -25.91 53.71 -39.33
CA ARG A 312 -26.76 54.75 -39.96
C ARG A 312 -28.21 54.53 -39.57
#